data_AF-A0A5S4ZS93-F1
#
_entry.id   AF-A0A5S4ZS93-F1
#
_cell.length_a   1.000
_cell.length_b   1.000
_cell.length_c   1.000
_cell.angle_alpha   90.00
_cell.angle_beta   90.00
_cell.angle_gamma   90.00
#
_symmetry.space_group_name_H-M   'P 1'
#
loop_
_entity.id
_entity.type
_entity.pdbx_description
1 polymer ?
#
loop_
_entity_poly.entity_id
_entity_poly.type
_entity_poly.pdbx_seq_one_letter_code
_entity_poly.pdbx_strand_id
1 'polypeptide(L)' 'MTNEDYLRQQLEWVKYRAKALEEIEAKLQEMRSLATYARDSCISRDMAREFNARLQVLQQEIIALDEQTRVCWMDCQ' A
#
# COMPACT_ATOMS: atom_id res chain seq x y z
N MET A 1 23.55 11.73 19.70
CA MET A 1 22.37 12.25 18.98
C MET A 1 21.70 13.26 19.88
N THR A 2 21.48 14.49 19.42
CA THR A 2 20.73 15.48 20.22
C THR A 2 19.23 15.19 20.13
N ASN A 3 18.44 15.75 21.05
CA ASN A 3 16.97 15.64 21.00
C ASN A 3 16.41 16.22 19.69
N GLU A 4 17.00 17.32 19.19
CA GLU A 4 16.60 17.90 17.91
C GLU A 4 16.89 16.98 16.72
N ASP A 5 18.04 16.30 16.70
CA ASP A 5 18.37 15.35 15.63
C ASP A 5 17.37 14.19 15.61
N TYR A 6 17.02 13.67 16.78
CA TYR A 6 16.02 12.61 16.93
C TYR A 6 14.64 13.04 16.41
N LEU A 7 14.16 14.21 16.81
CA LEU A 7 12.85 14.72 16.36
C LEU A 7 12.80 15.00 14.85
N ARG A 8 13.87 15.55 14.26
CA ARG A 8 13.94 15.76 12.80
C ARG A 8 13.85 14.45 12.05
N GLN A 9 14.54 13.45 12.55
CA GLN A 9 14.71 12.16 11.90
C GLN A 9 13.42 11.32 12.07
N GLN A 10 12.66 11.48 13.17
CA GLN A 10 11.28 10.98 13.31
C GLN A 10 10.33 11.66 12.32
N LEU A 11 10.42 12.98 12.17
CA LEU A 11 9.56 13.73 11.24
C LEU A 11 9.75 13.26 9.79
N GLU A 12 10.99 12.98 9.38
CA GLU A 12 11.28 12.43 8.05
C GLU A 12 10.70 11.03 7.87
N TRP A 13 10.76 10.17 8.89
CA TRP A 13 10.07 8.87 8.84
C TRP A 13 8.55 9.03 8.71
N VAL A 14 7.91 9.91 9.48
CA VAL A 14 6.46 10.16 9.39
C VAL A 14 6.08 10.62 7.99
N LYS A 15 6.83 11.56 7.40
CA LYS A 15 6.58 12.03 6.02
C LYS A 15 6.71 10.90 5.00
N TYR A 16 7.72 10.07 5.16
CA TYR A 16 7.94 8.92 4.28
C TYR A 16 6.79 7.91 4.40
N ARG A 17 6.39 7.56 5.63
CA ARG A 17 5.29 6.64 5.88
C ARG A 17 3.95 7.18 5.40
N ALA A 18 3.70 8.48 5.53
CA ALA A 18 2.48 9.12 5.03
C ALA A 18 2.34 8.94 3.50
N LYS A 19 3.41 9.17 2.74
CA LYS A 19 3.43 8.95 1.28
C LYS A 19 3.17 7.49 0.91
N ALA A 20 3.79 6.55 1.63
CA ALA A 20 3.55 5.12 1.40
C ALA A 20 2.09 4.73 1.69
N LEU A 21 1.47 5.31 2.71
CA LEU A 21 0.06 5.07 3.02
C LEU A 21 -0.88 5.64 1.96
N GLU A 22 -0.58 6.82 1.39
CA GLU A 22 -1.34 7.38 0.25
C GLU A 22 -1.29 6.45 -0.97
N GLU A 23 -0.12 5.86 -1.26
CA GLU A 23 0.04 4.88 -2.33
C GLU A 23 -0.71 3.56 -2.05
N ILE A 24 -0.68 3.07 -0.81
CA ILE A 24 -1.46 1.89 -0.38
C ILE A 24 -2.94 2.16 -0.55
N GLU A 25 -3.43 3.33 -0.14
CA GLU A 25 -4.82 3.71 -0.27
C GLU A 25 -5.27 3.71 -1.75
N ALA A 26 -4.46 4.30 -2.64
CA ALA A 26 -4.76 4.30 -4.07
C ALA A 26 -4.89 2.86 -4.63
N LYS A 27 -4.01 1.95 -4.23
CA LYS A 27 -4.06 0.54 -4.64
C LYS A 27 -5.30 -0.18 -4.09
N LEU A 28 -5.67 0.08 -2.83
CA LEU A 28 -6.89 -0.47 -2.22
C LEU A 28 -8.16 0.06 -2.92
N GLN A 29 -8.17 1.33 -3.32
CA GLN A 29 -9.27 1.90 -4.12
C GLN A 29 -9.38 1.24 -5.50
N GLU A 30 -8.25 0.90 -6.15
CA GLU A 30 -8.23 0.12 -7.39
C GLU A 30 -8.82 -1.28 -7.18
N MET A 31 -8.38 -2.00 -6.13
CA MET A 31 -8.93 -3.32 -5.77
C MET A 31 -10.45 -3.27 -5.55
N ARG A 32 -10.92 -2.25 -4.82
CA ARG A 32 -12.35 -2.03 -4.57
C ARG A 32 -13.11 -1.79 -5.87
N SER A 33 -12.54 -1.02 -6.79
CA SER A 33 -13.15 -0.71 -8.08
C SER A 33 -13.29 -1.97 -8.94
N LEU A 34 -12.26 -2.81 -9.00
CA LEU A 34 -12.30 -4.11 -9.68
C LEU A 34 -13.37 -5.04 -9.10
N ALA A 35 -13.42 -5.16 -7.76
CA ALA A 35 -14.40 -6.00 -7.08
C ALA A 35 -15.83 -5.50 -7.28
N THR A 36 -16.04 -4.19 -7.26
CA THR A 36 -17.35 -3.57 -7.50
C THR A 36 -17.82 -3.82 -8.93
N TYR A 37 -16.93 -3.62 -9.92
CA TYR A 37 -17.25 -3.90 -11.32
C TYR A 37 -17.59 -5.37 -11.55
N ALA A 38 -16.82 -6.29 -10.98
CA ALA A 38 -17.06 -7.73 -11.09
C ALA A 38 -18.41 -8.17 -10.50
N ARG A 39 -18.85 -7.51 -9.42
CA ARG A 39 -20.15 -7.76 -8.79
C ARG A 39 -21.30 -7.22 -9.63
N ASP A 40 -21.15 -6.01 -10.16
CA ASP A 40 -22.24 -5.26 -10.78
C ASP A 40 -22.38 -5.56 -12.29
N SER A 41 -21.39 -6.25 -12.88
CA SER A 41 -21.35 -6.60 -14.30
C SER A 41 -21.36 -8.12 -14.52
N CYS A 42 -22.00 -8.57 -15.61
CA CYS A 42 -21.84 -9.96 -16.06
C CYS A 42 -20.45 -10.11 -16.70
N ILE A 43 -19.48 -10.61 -15.93
CA ILE A 43 -18.12 -10.82 -16.42
C ILE A 43 -17.90 -12.25 -16.92
N SER A 44 -17.11 -12.39 -17.98
CA SER A 44 -16.70 -13.69 -18.48
C SER A 44 -15.69 -14.35 -17.52
N ARG A 45 -15.48 -15.66 -17.67
CA ARG A 45 -14.45 -16.38 -16.89
C ARG A 45 -13.04 -15.83 -17.15
N ASP A 46 -12.77 -15.37 -18.37
CA ASP A 46 -11.45 -14.83 -18.72
C ASP A 46 -11.23 -13.46 -18.07
N MET A 47 -12.24 -12.57 -18.07
CA MET A 47 -12.17 -11.32 -17.32
C MET A 47 -12.04 -11.57 -15.81
N ALA A 48 -12.75 -12.57 -15.26
CA ALA A 48 -12.61 -12.92 -13.85
C ALA A 48 -11.18 -13.39 -13.51
N ARG A 49 -10.52 -14.13 -14.40
CA ARG A 49 -9.11 -14.52 -14.23
C ARG A 49 -8.18 -13.32 -14.25
N GLU A 50 -8.38 -12.40 -15.18
CA GLU A 50 -7.59 -11.16 -15.29
C GLU A 50 -7.74 -10.30 -14.03
N PHE A 51 -8.97 -10.13 -13.55
CA PHE A 51 -9.24 -9.38 -12.31
C PHE A 51 -8.56 -10.01 -11.11
N ASN A 52 -8.64 -11.34 -10.98
CA ASN A 52 -7.96 -12.05 -9.89
C ASN A 52 -6.44 -11.89 -9.97
N ALA A 53 -5.86 -11.96 -11.16
CA ALA A 53 -4.42 -11.72 -11.34
C ALA A 53 -4.04 -10.28 -10.93
N ARG A 54 -4.83 -9.29 -11.32
CA ARG A 54 -4.61 -7.89 -10.95
C ARG A 54 -4.74 -7.66 -9.44
N LEU A 55 -5.75 -8.26 -8.81
CA LEU A 55 -5.94 -8.20 -7.35
C LEU A 55 -4.75 -8.81 -6.59
N GLN A 56 -4.20 -9.93 -7.08
CA GLN A 56 -3.01 -10.56 -6.48
C GLN A 56 -1.77 -9.67 -6.58
N VAL A 57 -1.55 -9.03 -7.74
CA VAL A 57 -0.44 -8.07 -7.91
C VAL A 57 -0.59 -6.89 -6.95
N LEU A 58 -1.77 -6.27 -6.90
CA LEU A 58 -2.03 -5.14 -5.99
C LEU A 58 -1.81 -5.54 -4.53
N GLN A 59 -2.25 -6.73 -4.13
CA GLN A 59 -2.03 -7.25 -2.79
C GLN A 59 -0.53 -7.39 -2.47
N GLN A 60 0.26 -7.96 -3.38
CA GLN A 60 1.71 -8.10 -3.20
C GLN A 60 2.41 -6.75 -3.09
N GLU A 61 2.03 -5.78 -3.95
CA GLU A 61 2.57 -4.43 -3.91
C GLU A 61 2.24 -3.71 -2.59
N ILE A 62 1.01 -3.85 -2.08
CA ILE A 62 0.60 -3.29 -0.80
C ILE A 62 1.41 -3.90 0.34
N ILE A 63 1.55 -5.23 0.38
CA ILE A 63 2.33 -5.92 1.42
C ILE A 63 3.78 -5.45 1.41
N ALA A 64 4.41 -5.43 0.22
CA ALA A 64 5.80 -5.01 0.10
C ALA A 64 6.00 -3.55 0.54
N LEU A 65 5.10 -2.65 0.12
CA LEU A 65 5.18 -1.24 0.48
C LEU A 65 4.92 -1.02 1.98
N ASP A 66 3.98 -1.77 2.57
CA ASP A 66 3.75 -1.72 4.01
C ASP A 66 4.97 -2.20 4.78
N GLU A 67 5.51 -3.38 4.46
CA GLU A 67 6.68 -3.94 5.12
C GLU A 67 7.91 -3.03 5.03
N GLN A 68 8.15 -2.41 3.88
CA GLN A 68 9.29 -1.51 3.67
C GLN A 68 9.19 -0.22 4.48
N THR A 69 7.99 0.23 4.84
CA THR A 69 7.78 1.57 5.40
C THR A 69 7.24 1.58 6.83
N ARG A 70 6.72 0.44 7.32
CA ARG A 70 6.02 0.34 8.60
C ARG A 70 6.92 0.58 9.81
N VAL A 71 8.19 0.18 9.75
CA VAL A 71 9.11 0.28 10.88
C VAL A 71 9.91 1.58 10.78
N CYS A 72 9.97 2.33 11.87
CA CYS A 72 10.87 3.46 11.94
C CYS A 72 12.30 2.92 11.99
N TRP A 73 13.17 3.43 11.11
CA TRP A 73 14.59 3.04 11.03
C TRP A 73 15.34 3.20 12.37
N MET A 74 14.79 4.00 13.29
CA MET A 74 15.31 4.20 14.63
C MET A 74 14.99 3.06 15.60
N ASP A 75 13.91 2.32 15.39
CA ASP A 75 13.49 1.21 16.27
C ASP A 75 14.37 -0.04 16.06
N CYS A 76 15.26 0.00 15.06
CA CYS A 76 16.24 -1.04 14.76
C CYS A 76 17.67 -0.71 15.24
N GLN A 77 17.89 0.39 15.96
CA GLN A 77 19.18 0.79 16.55
C GLN A 77 19.31 0.44 18.03
#